data_AF-A0A9P1GJM8-F1
#
_entry.id   AF-A0A9P1GJM8-F1
#
_cell.length_a   1.000
_cell.length_b   1.000
_cell.length_c   1.000
_cell.angle_alpha   90.00
_cell.angle_beta   90.00
_cell.angle_gamma   90.00
#
_symmetry.space_group_name_H-M   'P 1'
#
loop_
_entity.id
_entity.type
_entity.pdbx_description
1 polymer ?
#
loop_
_entity_poly.entity_id
_entity_poly.type
_entity_poly.pdbx_seq_one_letter_code
_entity_poly.pdbx_strand_id
1 'polypeptide(L)'
;MSRALLEKSINESGRASFHVSIPTVAMWEKDSKCQNVIGDALDWCQAVASHNVSGPCLFSDILDLLPHGTLDPLWPYSKKLEAVKESGIATQAHCIRHGQVCSVNKMAVFDVSGLPCPDMSVCGLRKKRAGPTAGVYLAHGKYVSRNRIPLLLIECTEDLDMGMVSDTHPDYHFHQLFSEPSDFLYNGCARWRTWVIGTHNELTTCLIDPFALLEKVKAVLNESQEPSIIKDYLVASQPEILMEAQDLAQKRGIPFRPGRLDLEYLLLTREYQAMCQLNCRFREQYGKSPSEEEGLVYYLGDNPSFSASWSARSQKIPTFRVGAKSALYWLPKQKRWLTCKEKLVSMGWPCLPEIGRSLGTPLFGATDPKRASDLLGNGMHFQSSGIFQLIALSCFGPFK
;
A
#
# COMPACT_ATOMS: atom_id res chain seq x y z
N MET A 1 -9.25 14.90 -1.69
CA MET A 1 -10.18 14.33 -0.71
C MET A 1 -10.44 15.41 0.34
N SER A 2 -11.65 15.96 0.43
CA SER A 2 -11.85 17.11 1.31
C SER A 2 -12.06 16.64 2.74
N ARG A 3 -11.39 17.31 3.69
CA ARG A 3 -11.69 17.21 5.12
C ARG A 3 -13.19 17.30 5.41
N ALA A 4 -13.92 18.11 4.63
CA ALA A 4 -15.37 18.20 4.67
C ALA A 4 -16.11 16.86 4.44
N LEU A 5 -15.62 15.98 3.55
CA LEU A 5 -16.21 14.64 3.36
C LEU A 5 -15.97 13.72 4.56
N LEU A 6 -14.79 13.81 5.19
CA LEU A 6 -14.44 13.02 6.38
C LEU A 6 -15.22 13.51 7.62
N GLU A 7 -15.29 14.83 7.83
CA GLU A 7 -16.02 15.44 8.96
C GLU A 7 -17.53 15.16 8.90
N LYS A 8 -18.13 15.15 7.69
CA LYS A 8 -19.55 14.80 7.52
C LYS A 8 -19.86 13.38 7.98
N SER A 9 -18.98 12.42 7.66
CA SER A 9 -19.13 11.01 8.05
C SER A 9 -19.13 10.84 9.58
N ILE A 10 -18.21 11.52 10.28
CA ILE A 10 -18.09 11.46 11.74
C ILE A 10 -19.37 11.98 12.41
N ASN A 11 -19.90 13.11 11.94
CA ASN A 11 -21.08 13.74 12.55
C ASN A 11 -22.39 12.94 12.37
N GLU A 12 -22.54 12.21 11.26
CA GLU A 12 -23.74 11.39 11.01
C GLU A 12 -23.75 10.09 11.85
N SER A 13 -22.56 9.60 12.27
CA SER A 13 -22.44 8.38 13.07
C SER A 13 -22.77 8.54 14.57
N GLY A 14 -22.89 9.77 15.07
CA GLY A 14 -22.94 10.08 16.51
C GLY A 14 -24.30 10.04 17.22
N ARG A 15 -25.40 9.59 16.61
CA ARG A 15 -26.77 9.80 17.17
C ARG A 15 -27.71 8.59 17.27
N ALA A 16 -27.24 7.36 17.16
CA ALA A 16 -28.11 6.19 17.30
C ALA A 16 -27.66 5.26 18.44
N SER A 17 -28.54 5.06 19.42
CA SER A 17 -28.40 4.02 20.45
C SER A 17 -28.65 2.65 19.81
N PHE A 18 -27.58 1.90 19.54
CA PHE A 18 -27.68 0.59 18.88
C PHE A 18 -27.60 -0.58 19.88
N HIS A 19 -28.62 -1.45 19.85
CA HIS A 19 -28.36 -2.88 19.99
C HIS A 19 -27.41 -3.28 18.87
N VAL A 20 -26.19 -3.70 19.21
CA VAL A 20 -25.16 -4.06 18.23
C VAL A 20 -25.49 -5.42 17.61
N SER A 21 -26.35 -5.43 16.60
CA SER A 21 -26.34 -6.50 15.61
C SER A 21 -25.13 -6.27 14.71
N ILE A 22 -24.22 -7.23 14.67
CA ILE A 22 -23.08 -7.19 13.74
C ILE A 22 -23.68 -7.23 12.32
N PRO A 23 -23.45 -6.22 11.45
CA PRO A 23 -24.03 -6.21 10.11
C PRO A 23 -23.62 -7.45 9.33
N THR A 24 -24.53 -8.02 8.55
CA THR A 24 -24.31 -9.22 7.72
C THR A 24 -23.08 -9.09 6.79
N VAL A 25 -22.74 -7.86 6.38
CA VAL A 25 -21.55 -7.52 5.59
C VAL A 25 -20.24 -7.89 6.32
N ALA A 26 -20.16 -7.69 7.64
CA ALA A 26 -18.98 -8.02 8.43
C ALA A 26 -18.76 -9.55 8.57
N MET A 27 -19.81 -10.35 8.39
CA MET A 27 -19.69 -11.81 8.36
C MET A 27 -19.15 -12.33 7.03
N TRP A 28 -19.40 -11.64 5.91
CA TRP A 28 -18.87 -12.04 4.59
C TRP A 28 -17.36 -11.80 4.47
N GLU A 29 -16.84 -10.77 5.12
CA GLU A 29 -15.41 -10.46 5.10
C GLU A 29 -14.53 -11.47 5.86
N LYS A 30 -15.09 -12.20 6.84
CA LYS A 30 -14.35 -13.13 7.71
C LYS A 30 -14.32 -14.58 7.19
N ASP A 31 -14.73 -14.84 5.95
CA ASP A 31 -14.65 -16.19 5.36
C ASP A 31 -13.17 -16.63 5.24
N SER A 32 -12.84 -17.79 5.81
CA SER A 32 -11.50 -18.37 5.78
C SER A 32 -11.01 -18.73 4.37
N LYS A 33 -11.92 -18.83 3.39
CA LYS A 33 -11.62 -19.00 1.96
C LYS A 33 -11.28 -17.68 1.26
N CYS A 34 -11.61 -16.53 1.86
CA CYS A 34 -11.45 -15.16 1.34
C CYS A 34 -10.04 -14.56 1.60
N GLN A 35 -9.02 -15.41 1.76
CA GLN A 35 -7.66 -14.93 2.10
C GLN A 35 -6.81 -14.54 0.90
N ASN A 36 -7.37 -14.56 -0.31
CA ASN A 36 -6.68 -14.03 -1.48
C ASN A 36 -7.04 -12.57 -1.68
N VAL A 37 -6.36 -11.71 -0.93
CA VAL A 37 -6.45 -10.25 -1.01
C VAL A 37 -6.42 -9.72 -2.44
N ILE A 38 -5.66 -10.37 -3.32
CA ILE A 38 -5.57 -10.03 -4.74
C ILE A 38 -6.88 -10.42 -5.45
N GLY A 39 -7.42 -11.60 -5.18
CA GLY A 39 -8.73 -12.05 -5.66
C GLY A 39 -9.84 -11.05 -5.31
N ASP A 40 -9.93 -10.62 -4.06
CA ASP A 40 -10.98 -9.68 -3.64
C ASP A 40 -10.81 -8.29 -4.26
N ALA A 41 -9.57 -7.82 -4.40
CA ALA A 41 -9.28 -6.56 -5.08
C ALA A 41 -9.72 -6.65 -6.55
N LEU A 42 -9.52 -7.79 -7.20
CA LEU A 42 -9.95 -8.02 -8.57
C LEU A 42 -11.49 -8.08 -8.67
N ASP A 43 -12.16 -8.74 -7.74
CA ASP A 43 -13.62 -8.80 -7.70
C ASP A 43 -14.24 -7.42 -7.44
N TRP A 44 -13.60 -6.64 -6.57
CA TRP A 44 -13.95 -5.23 -6.36
C TRP A 44 -13.75 -4.41 -7.63
N CYS A 45 -12.62 -4.57 -8.34
CA CYS A 45 -12.40 -3.92 -9.63
C CYS A 45 -13.44 -4.31 -10.69
N GLN A 46 -13.85 -5.58 -10.73
CA GLN A 46 -14.92 -6.04 -11.64
C GLN A 46 -16.26 -5.39 -11.32
N ALA A 47 -16.60 -5.26 -10.03
CA ALA A 47 -17.79 -4.56 -9.59
C ALA A 47 -17.77 -3.08 -9.98
N VAL A 48 -16.61 -2.41 -9.91
CA VAL A 48 -16.43 -1.02 -10.39
C VAL A 48 -16.63 -0.94 -11.90
N ALA A 49 -15.99 -1.85 -12.66
CA ALA A 49 -16.01 -1.81 -14.12
C ALA A 49 -17.35 -2.19 -14.74
N SER A 50 -18.32 -2.67 -13.95
CA SER A 50 -19.63 -3.16 -14.44
C SER A 50 -19.52 -4.20 -15.57
N HIS A 51 -18.40 -4.91 -15.63
CA HIS A 51 -18.11 -5.90 -16.65
C HIS A 51 -18.12 -7.31 -16.05
N ASN A 52 -19.02 -8.16 -16.55
CA ASN A 52 -18.99 -9.62 -16.32
C ASN A 52 -17.86 -10.26 -17.15
N VAL A 53 -16.62 -9.84 -16.93
CA VAL A 53 -15.47 -10.52 -17.52
C VAL A 53 -15.22 -11.79 -16.71
N SER A 54 -14.89 -12.89 -17.39
CA SER A 54 -14.26 -14.03 -16.72
C SER A 54 -13.14 -13.52 -15.79
N GLY A 55 -13.13 -14.00 -14.55
CA GLY A 55 -12.21 -13.56 -13.51
C GLY A 55 -10.78 -13.40 -14.03
N PRO A 56 -10.08 -12.29 -13.76
CA PRO A 56 -8.68 -12.13 -14.16
C PRO A 56 -7.83 -13.29 -13.62
N CYS A 57 -6.86 -13.75 -14.42
CA CYS A 57 -5.93 -14.78 -13.98
C CYS A 57 -5.09 -14.25 -12.82
N LEU A 58 -4.81 -15.11 -11.83
CA LEU A 58 -3.91 -14.81 -10.73
C LEU A 58 -2.79 -15.84 -10.71
N PHE A 59 -1.57 -15.37 -10.95
CA PHE A 59 -0.36 -16.16 -10.90
C PHE A 59 0.42 -15.87 -9.62
N SER A 60 1.31 -16.78 -9.22
CA SER A 60 2.09 -16.66 -7.99
C SER A 60 3.35 -15.81 -8.20
N ASP A 61 4.52 -16.42 -8.26
CA ASP A 61 5.79 -15.71 -8.38
C ASP A 61 6.10 -15.48 -9.86
N ILE A 62 6.51 -14.27 -10.23
CA ILE A 62 6.94 -13.96 -11.60
C ILE A 62 8.21 -14.73 -11.98
N LEU A 63 9.00 -15.15 -10.98
CA LEU A 63 10.16 -16.02 -11.19
C LEU A 63 9.77 -17.39 -11.77
N ASP A 64 8.54 -17.86 -11.52
CA ASP A 64 8.03 -19.13 -12.06
C ASP A 64 7.86 -19.09 -13.59
N LEU A 65 7.92 -17.89 -14.20
CA LEU A 65 7.90 -17.74 -15.65
C LEU A 65 9.25 -18.06 -16.29
N LEU A 66 10.34 -18.11 -15.52
CA LEU A 66 11.65 -18.48 -16.02
C LEU A 66 11.86 -19.99 -15.89
N PRO A 67 12.55 -20.65 -16.84
CA PRO A 67 12.93 -22.04 -16.70
C PRO A 67 13.72 -22.28 -15.40
N HIS A 68 13.47 -23.41 -14.73
CA HIS A 68 14.19 -23.78 -13.52
C HIS A 68 15.71 -23.79 -13.76
N GLY A 69 16.47 -23.16 -12.85
CA GLY A 69 17.93 -23.03 -12.96
C GLY A 69 18.42 -21.82 -13.78
N THR A 70 17.52 -21.01 -14.35
CA THR A 70 17.90 -19.76 -15.04
C THR A 70 18.56 -18.76 -14.09
N LEU A 71 18.16 -18.76 -12.82
CA LEU A 71 18.69 -17.87 -11.80
C LEU A 71 19.31 -18.67 -10.65
N ASP A 72 20.56 -18.36 -10.33
CA ASP A 72 21.24 -18.82 -9.13
C ASP A 72 21.52 -17.61 -8.22
N PRO A 73 21.08 -17.63 -6.95
CA PRO A 73 21.32 -16.53 -6.00
C PRO A 73 22.79 -16.12 -5.87
N LEU A 74 23.73 -17.06 -6.02
CA LEU A 74 25.17 -16.85 -5.88
C LEU A 74 25.82 -16.20 -7.11
N TRP A 75 25.14 -16.18 -8.26
CA TRP A 75 25.71 -15.56 -9.46
C TRP A 75 25.80 -14.04 -9.32
N PRO A 76 26.86 -13.43 -9.90
CA PRO A 76 26.91 -11.99 -10.05
C PRO A 76 25.76 -11.50 -10.94
N TYR A 77 25.35 -10.24 -10.76
CA TYR A 77 24.22 -9.64 -11.48
C TYR A 77 24.34 -9.77 -13.00
N SER A 78 25.53 -9.51 -13.56
CA SER A 78 25.77 -9.61 -15.01
C SER A 78 25.46 -10.99 -15.57
N LYS A 79 25.89 -12.05 -14.88
CA LYS A 79 25.62 -13.44 -15.27
C LYS A 79 24.13 -13.79 -15.16
N LYS A 80 23.44 -13.28 -14.14
CA LYS A 80 21.97 -13.44 -14.01
C LYS A 80 21.24 -12.75 -15.17
N LEU A 81 21.67 -11.54 -15.53
CA LEU A 81 21.10 -10.77 -16.65
C LEU A 81 21.28 -11.49 -17.98
N GLU A 82 22.48 -12.01 -18.26
CA GLU A 82 22.78 -12.79 -19.45
C GLU A 82 21.92 -14.06 -19.52
N ALA A 83 21.88 -14.85 -18.44
CA ALA A 83 21.09 -16.07 -18.38
C ALA A 83 19.59 -15.83 -18.65
N VAL A 84 19.00 -14.75 -18.10
CA VAL A 84 17.58 -14.40 -18.36
C VAL A 84 17.37 -13.85 -19.78
N LYS A 85 18.35 -13.12 -20.33
CA LYS A 85 18.30 -12.65 -21.72
C LYS A 85 18.26 -13.83 -22.70
N GLU A 86 19.05 -14.87 -22.44
CA GLU A 86 19.13 -16.08 -23.27
C GLU A 86 17.99 -17.07 -23.02
N SER A 87 17.36 -17.03 -21.84
CA SER A 87 16.29 -17.97 -21.51
C SER A 87 15.01 -17.72 -22.30
N GLY A 88 14.20 -18.77 -22.45
CA GLY A 88 12.78 -18.62 -22.76
C GLY A 88 12.01 -17.98 -21.60
N ILE A 89 10.72 -17.70 -21.82
CA ILE A 89 9.77 -17.37 -20.76
C ILE A 89 8.50 -18.22 -20.97
N ALA A 90 7.94 -18.73 -19.89
CA ALA A 90 6.73 -19.54 -19.93
C ALA A 90 5.55 -18.72 -20.47
N THR A 91 4.80 -19.30 -21.39
CA THR A 91 3.56 -18.70 -21.93
C THR A 91 2.32 -19.14 -21.15
N GLN A 92 2.49 -20.11 -20.25
CA GLN A 92 1.44 -20.71 -19.44
C GLN A 92 1.93 -20.88 -18.00
N ALA A 93 1.06 -20.67 -17.03
CA ALA A 93 1.35 -20.87 -15.61
C ALA A 93 0.10 -21.33 -14.87
N HIS A 94 0.29 -21.97 -13.71
CA HIS A 94 -0.82 -22.36 -12.85
C HIS A 94 -1.52 -21.10 -12.29
N CYS A 95 -2.79 -20.93 -12.64
CA CYS A 95 -3.61 -19.84 -12.13
C CYS A 95 -4.29 -20.27 -10.84
N ILE A 96 -3.95 -19.61 -9.73
CA ILE A 96 -4.53 -19.86 -8.40
C ILE A 96 -6.05 -19.68 -8.44
N ARG A 97 -6.54 -18.67 -9.16
CA ARG A 97 -7.97 -18.36 -9.24
C ARG A 97 -8.76 -19.43 -10.01
N HIS A 98 -8.23 -19.91 -11.14
CA HIS A 98 -8.93 -20.88 -11.98
C HIS A 98 -8.64 -22.33 -11.60
N GLY A 99 -7.66 -22.59 -10.73
CA GLY A 99 -7.23 -23.94 -10.35
C GLY A 99 -6.65 -24.74 -11.52
N GLN A 100 -6.25 -24.09 -12.61
CA GLN A 100 -5.78 -24.73 -13.85
C GLN A 100 -4.65 -23.92 -14.49
N VAL A 101 -3.97 -24.52 -15.46
CA VAL A 101 -2.95 -23.85 -16.27
C VAL A 101 -3.63 -22.84 -17.21
N CYS A 102 -3.25 -21.57 -17.11
CA CYS A 102 -3.79 -20.48 -17.93
C CYS A 102 -2.68 -19.83 -18.77
N SER A 103 -3.05 -19.21 -19.89
CA SER A 103 -2.12 -18.35 -20.64
C SER A 103 -1.73 -17.14 -19.80
N VAL A 104 -0.42 -16.90 -19.70
CA VAL A 104 0.18 -15.68 -19.12
C VAL A 104 0.32 -14.61 -20.21
N ASN A 105 0.43 -15.03 -21.47
CA ASN A 105 0.52 -14.13 -22.61
C ASN A 105 -0.88 -13.61 -23.00
N LYS A 106 -1.38 -12.66 -22.21
CA LYS A 106 -2.49 -11.80 -22.62
C LYS A 106 -1.88 -10.46 -23.05
N MET A 107 -2.27 -9.99 -24.22
CA MET A 107 -1.78 -8.72 -24.77
C MET A 107 -2.23 -7.57 -23.87
N ALA A 108 -1.36 -7.18 -22.93
CA ALA A 108 -1.58 -6.03 -22.06
C ALA A 108 -1.07 -4.78 -22.78
N VAL A 109 -1.88 -3.73 -22.77
CA VAL A 109 -1.49 -2.41 -23.30
C VAL A 109 -0.82 -1.53 -22.25
N PHE A 110 -0.99 -1.88 -20.97
CA PHE A 110 -0.48 -1.15 -19.83
C PHE A 110 -0.17 -2.12 -18.68
N ASP A 111 1.05 -2.08 -18.16
CA ASP A 111 1.49 -2.84 -16.97
C ASP A 111 1.66 -1.89 -15.78
N VAL A 112 1.17 -2.29 -14.61
CA VAL A 112 1.34 -1.55 -13.35
C VAL A 112 1.96 -2.49 -12.33
N SER A 113 3.15 -2.14 -11.86
CA SER A 113 3.98 -3.05 -11.06
C SER A 113 4.55 -2.38 -9.82
N GLY A 114 4.38 -3.01 -8.66
CA GLY A 114 5.08 -2.64 -7.42
C GLY A 114 6.27 -3.57 -7.22
N LEU A 115 7.43 -3.17 -7.70
CA LEU A 115 8.60 -4.05 -7.67
C LEU A 115 9.20 -4.12 -6.25
N PRO A 116 9.76 -5.26 -5.85
CA PRO A 116 10.23 -5.46 -4.49
C PRO A 116 11.35 -4.47 -4.13
N CYS A 117 11.13 -3.72 -3.06
CA CYS A 117 12.04 -2.70 -2.53
C CYS A 117 12.98 -3.10 -1.36
N PRO A 118 12.97 -4.31 -0.74
CA PRO A 118 13.87 -4.61 0.38
C PRO A 118 15.36 -4.36 0.10
N ASP A 119 15.82 -4.62 -1.13
CA ASP A 119 17.22 -4.40 -1.53
C ASP A 119 17.53 -2.96 -1.94
N MET A 120 16.52 -2.10 -2.05
CA MET A 120 16.66 -0.67 -2.38
C MET A 120 16.51 0.21 -1.13
N SER A 121 15.59 -0.17 -0.23
CA SER A 121 15.17 0.63 0.92
C SER A 121 16.31 0.87 1.94
N VAL A 122 16.35 2.09 2.49
CA VAL A 122 17.16 2.44 3.68
C VAL A 122 16.92 1.54 4.90
N CYS A 123 15.76 0.90 4.99
CA CYS A 123 15.43 -0.03 6.08
C CYS A 123 15.98 -1.45 5.83
N GLY A 124 16.48 -1.73 4.63
CA GLY A 124 17.07 -3.01 4.24
C GLY A 124 18.60 -2.95 4.17
N LEU A 125 19.19 -3.98 3.54
CA LEU A 125 20.65 -4.08 3.40
C LEU A 125 21.21 -3.28 2.21
N ARG A 126 20.34 -2.62 1.43
CA ARG A 126 20.70 -1.80 0.25
C ARG A 126 21.63 -2.52 -0.73
N LYS A 127 21.41 -3.83 -0.92
CA LYS A 127 22.23 -4.68 -1.81
C LYS A 127 22.00 -4.38 -3.30
N LYS A 128 20.88 -3.75 -3.65
CA LYS A 128 20.51 -3.39 -5.03
C LYS A 128 20.67 -4.59 -5.98
N ARG A 129 21.49 -4.47 -7.02
CA ARG A 129 21.80 -5.53 -8.00
C ARG A 129 22.36 -6.82 -7.41
N ALA A 130 23.03 -6.75 -6.26
CA ALA A 130 23.56 -7.92 -5.55
C ALA A 130 22.52 -8.56 -4.61
N GLY A 131 21.33 -7.98 -4.53
CA GLY A 131 20.25 -8.40 -3.67
C GLY A 131 19.48 -9.62 -4.21
N PRO A 132 18.86 -10.41 -3.34
CA PRO A 132 17.98 -11.51 -3.74
C PRO A 132 16.79 -11.07 -4.61
N THR A 133 16.34 -9.81 -4.51
CA THR A 133 15.17 -9.35 -5.29
C THR A 133 15.50 -8.99 -6.74
N ALA A 134 16.79 -8.94 -7.12
CA ALA A 134 17.20 -8.62 -8.49
C ALA A 134 16.60 -9.57 -9.54
N GLY A 135 16.38 -10.84 -9.19
CA GLY A 135 15.72 -11.82 -10.06
C GLY A 135 14.32 -11.39 -10.50
N VAL A 136 13.56 -10.71 -9.63
CA VAL A 136 12.19 -10.26 -9.92
C VAL A 136 12.20 -9.17 -10.99
N TYR A 137 13.15 -8.24 -10.93
CA TYR A 137 13.33 -7.20 -11.96
C TYR A 137 13.72 -7.81 -13.31
N LEU A 138 14.59 -8.83 -13.30
CA LEU A 138 15.00 -9.56 -14.49
C LEU A 138 13.84 -10.30 -15.15
N ALA A 139 13.05 -11.03 -14.35
CA ALA A 139 11.87 -11.75 -14.83
C ALA A 139 10.79 -10.80 -15.36
N HIS A 140 10.52 -9.69 -14.64
CA HIS A 140 9.59 -8.64 -15.07
C HIS A 140 10.02 -8.00 -16.39
N GLY A 141 11.29 -7.56 -16.47
CA GLY A 141 11.85 -7.00 -17.68
C GLY A 141 11.77 -7.93 -18.89
N LYS A 142 12.07 -9.21 -18.70
CA LYS A 142 11.92 -10.25 -19.74
C LYS A 142 10.45 -10.41 -20.17
N TYR A 143 9.54 -10.46 -19.21
CA TYR A 143 8.11 -10.58 -19.46
C TYR A 143 7.57 -9.42 -20.28
N VAL A 144 7.82 -8.18 -19.86
CA VAL A 144 7.27 -7.00 -20.56
C VAL A 144 7.91 -6.79 -21.92
N SER A 145 9.19 -7.10 -22.09
CA SER A 145 9.89 -7.00 -23.38
C SER A 145 9.39 -8.07 -24.37
N ARG A 146 9.21 -9.32 -23.92
CA ARG A 146 8.68 -10.41 -24.75
C ARG A 146 7.28 -10.11 -25.27
N ASN A 147 6.44 -9.52 -24.43
CA ASN A 147 5.05 -9.17 -24.75
C ASN A 147 4.91 -7.80 -25.38
N ARG A 148 6.02 -7.05 -25.52
CA ARG A 148 6.07 -5.69 -26.08
C ARG A 148 4.99 -4.78 -25.49
N ILE A 149 4.88 -4.77 -24.16
CA ILE A 149 3.87 -3.96 -23.48
C ILE A 149 4.14 -2.48 -23.77
N PRO A 150 3.22 -1.70 -24.36
CA PRO A 150 3.50 -0.33 -24.78
C PRO A 150 3.87 0.62 -23.63
N LEU A 151 3.21 0.48 -22.48
CA LEU A 151 3.31 1.39 -21.35
C LEU A 151 3.49 0.63 -20.05
N LEU A 152 4.41 1.08 -19.20
CA LEU A 152 4.69 0.54 -17.88
C LEU A 152 4.53 1.65 -16.84
N LEU A 153 4.03 1.31 -15.67
CA LEU A 153 4.11 2.12 -14.46
C LEU A 153 4.70 1.29 -13.33
N ILE A 154 5.92 1.60 -12.94
CA ILE A 154 6.64 0.91 -11.86
C ILE A 154 6.65 1.80 -10.62
N GLU A 155 6.21 1.29 -9.48
CA GLU A 155 6.36 1.93 -8.17
C GLU A 155 7.46 1.26 -7.37
N CYS A 156 8.24 2.07 -6.64
CA CYS A 156 9.22 1.59 -5.68
C CYS A 156 9.57 2.69 -4.65
N THR A 157 10.53 2.41 -3.76
CA THR A 157 11.13 3.41 -2.88
C THR A 157 11.98 4.42 -3.66
N GLU A 158 12.20 5.61 -3.11
CA GLU A 158 13.03 6.67 -3.73
C GLU A 158 14.45 6.22 -4.12
N ASP A 159 14.98 5.21 -3.44
CA ASP A 159 16.31 4.62 -3.66
C ASP A 159 16.40 3.63 -4.84
N LEU A 160 15.37 3.53 -5.69
CA LEU A 160 15.33 2.60 -6.81
C LEU A 160 16.57 2.78 -7.73
N ASP A 161 17.28 1.68 -7.99
CA ASP A 161 18.40 1.67 -8.95
C ASP A 161 17.87 1.73 -10.39
N MET A 162 17.76 2.95 -10.92
CA MET A 162 17.32 3.17 -12.30
C MET A 162 18.23 2.52 -13.34
N GLY A 163 19.53 2.38 -13.06
CA GLY A 163 20.42 1.65 -13.96
C GLY A 163 20.03 0.18 -14.07
N MET A 164 19.62 -0.44 -12.96
CA MET A 164 19.11 -1.81 -12.98
C MET A 164 17.79 -1.90 -13.76
N VAL A 165 16.88 -0.93 -13.61
CA VAL A 165 15.63 -0.87 -14.38
C VAL A 165 15.93 -0.77 -15.88
N SER A 166 16.85 0.13 -16.29
CA SER A 166 17.28 0.26 -17.69
C SER A 166 17.94 -1.01 -18.22
N ASP A 167 18.79 -1.67 -17.43
CA ASP A 167 19.46 -2.92 -17.82
C ASP A 167 18.47 -4.05 -18.09
N THR A 168 17.39 -4.14 -17.29
CA THR A 168 16.36 -5.20 -17.43
C THR A 168 15.27 -4.86 -18.45
N HIS A 169 15.13 -3.60 -18.85
CA HIS A 169 14.11 -3.10 -19.78
C HIS A 169 14.74 -2.27 -20.91
N PRO A 170 15.62 -2.87 -21.74
CA PRO A 170 16.39 -2.12 -22.74
C PRO A 170 15.52 -1.47 -23.82
N ASP A 171 14.30 -1.99 -24.06
CA ASP A 171 13.39 -1.51 -25.10
C ASP A 171 12.50 -0.32 -24.67
N TYR A 172 12.78 0.25 -23.49
CA TYR A 172 11.94 1.28 -22.87
C TYR A 172 12.73 2.55 -22.55
N HIS A 173 12.07 3.68 -22.78
CA HIS A 173 12.48 4.99 -22.25
C HIS A 173 11.76 5.25 -20.92
N PHE A 174 12.44 5.89 -19.96
CA PHE A 174 11.95 6.03 -18.59
C PHE A 174 11.80 7.48 -18.13
N HIS A 175 10.69 7.76 -17.45
CA HIS A 175 10.41 9.01 -16.75
C HIS A 175 10.23 8.71 -15.26
N GLN A 176 11.20 9.12 -14.43
CA GLN A 176 11.14 8.92 -12.98
C GLN A 176 10.55 10.14 -12.27
N LEU A 177 9.40 9.93 -11.63
CA LEU A 177 8.65 10.93 -10.88
C LEU A 177 8.73 10.58 -9.39
N PHE A 178 8.51 11.58 -8.54
CA PHE A 178 8.49 11.40 -7.09
C PHE A 178 7.22 12.02 -6.51
N SER A 179 6.65 11.34 -5.52
CA SER A 179 5.52 11.88 -4.78
C SER A 179 5.44 11.30 -3.38
N GLU A 180 4.68 11.98 -2.54
CA GLU A 180 4.12 11.44 -1.32
C GLU A 180 2.60 11.67 -1.25
N PRO A 181 1.87 10.99 -0.36
CA PRO A 181 0.42 11.15 -0.25
C PRO A 181 -0.04 12.60 0.00
N SER A 182 0.78 13.44 0.64
CA SER A 182 0.45 14.87 0.84
C SER A 182 0.37 15.66 -0.46
N ASP A 183 1.00 15.20 -1.54
CA ASP A 183 0.83 15.82 -2.88
C ASP A 183 -0.61 15.70 -3.39
N PHE A 184 -1.39 14.79 -2.81
CA PHE A 184 -2.75 14.44 -3.22
C PHE A 184 -3.75 14.56 -2.06
N LEU A 185 -3.48 15.47 -1.12
CA LEU A 185 -4.32 15.84 0.02
C LEU A 185 -4.35 14.84 1.19
N TYR A 186 -3.46 13.85 1.20
CA TYR A 186 -3.29 12.90 2.32
C TYR A 186 -2.14 13.30 3.25
N ASN A 187 -2.23 14.51 3.82
CA ASN A 187 -1.09 15.10 4.52
C ASN A 187 -0.77 14.39 5.83
N GLY A 188 -1.72 13.71 6.46
CA GLY A 188 -1.48 12.93 7.66
C GLY A 188 -0.80 11.58 7.43
N CYS A 189 -0.41 11.20 6.21
CA CYS A 189 0.20 9.89 5.90
C CYS A 189 1.59 10.05 5.26
N ALA A 190 2.61 9.41 5.85
CA ALA A 190 3.95 9.38 5.26
C ALA A 190 4.11 8.17 4.34
N ARG A 191 4.38 8.41 3.05
CA ARG A 191 4.74 7.35 2.10
C ARG A 191 5.44 7.89 0.85
N TRP A 192 6.67 8.36 1.00
CA TRP A 192 7.49 8.76 -0.15
C TRP A 192 7.78 7.60 -1.09
N ARG A 193 7.51 7.80 -2.38
CA ARG A 193 7.69 6.81 -3.44
C ARG A 193 8.21 7.44 -4.72
N THR A 194 8.88 6.61 -5.50
CA THR A 194 9.18 6.90 -6.89
C THR A 194 8.22 6.15 -7.80
N TRP A 195 7.83 6.81 -8.89
CA TRP A 195 6.96 6.30 -9.92
C TRP A 195 7.70 6.42 -11.25
N VAL A 196 7.94 5.29 -11.90
CA VAL A 196 8.69 5.23 -13.14
C VAL A 196 7.72 4.88 -14.25
N ILE A 197 7.50 5.82 -15.17
CA ILE A 197 6.75 5.57 -16.40
C ILE A 197 7.72 5.05 -17.45
N GLY A 198 7.53 3.81 -17.89
CA GLY A 198 8.30 3.19 -18.96
C GLY A 198 7.51 3.21 -20.26
N THR A 199 8.09 3.73 -21.33
CA THR A 199 7.45 3.80 -22.66
C THR A 199 8.24 2.98 -23.65
N HIS A 200 7.58 2.02 -24.31
CA HIS A 200 8.22 1.19 -25.32
C HIS A 200 8.67 2.04 -26.51
N ASN A 201 9.94 1.94 -26.89
CA ASN A 201 10.61 2.83 -27.86
C ASN A 201 9.92 2.89 -29.23
N GLU A 202 9.30 1.78 -29.66
CA GLU A 202 8.67 1.66 -30.97
C GLU A 202 7.13 1.74 -30.96
N LEU A 203 6.48 1.68 -29.79
CA LEU A 203 5.03 1.52 -29.70
C LEU A 203 4.32 2.71 -29.06
N THR A 204 5.08 3.59 -28.42
CA THR A 204 4.54 4.66 -27.59
C THR A 204 5.22 5.98 -27.93
N THR A 205 4.46 7.07 -27.94
CA THR A 205 4.97 8.44 -28.07
C THR A 205 4.52 9.30 -26.90
N CYS A 206 5.38 10.22 -26.47
CA CYS A 206 5.04 11.24 -25.48
C CYS A 206 4.20 12.34 -26.13
N LEU A 207 2.98 12.53 -25.63
CA LEU A 207 2.03 13.55 -26.07
C LEU A 207 2.10 14.80 -25.18
N ILE A 208 2.30 14.58 -23.88
CA ILE A 208 2.36 15.62 -22.85
C ILE A 208 3.50 15.25 -21.91
N ASP A 209 4.30 16.23 -21.49
CA ASP A 209 5.34 16.01 -20.49
C ASP A 209 4.73 15.54 -19.15
N PRO A 210 5.07 14.33 -18.67
CA PRO A 210 4.52 13.80 -17.42
C PRO A 210 4.89 14.63 -16.19
N PHE A 211 6.04 15.34 -16.20
CA PHE A 211 6.43 16.21 -15.09
C PHE A 211 5.50 17.43 -15.01
N ALA A 212 5.29 18.12 -16.14
CA ALA A 212 4.36 19.24 -16.22
C ALA A 212 2.92 18.85 -15.85
N LEU A 213 2.44 17.67 -16.28
CA LEU A 213 1.10 17.21 -15.92
C LEU A 213 0.98 16.91 -14.41
N LEU A 214 1.99 16.25 -13.81
CA LEU A 214 1.99 15.97 -12.38
C LEU A 214 1.90 17.26 -11.56
N GLU A 215 2.73 18.27 -11.87
CA GLU A 215 2.73 19.54 -11.15
C GLU A 215 1.39 20.28 -11.31
N LYS A 216 0.77 20.21 -12.49
CA LYS A 216 -0.58 20.76 -12.69
C LYS A 216 -1.64 20.04 -11.85
N VAL A 217 -1.58 18.71 -11.76
CA VAL A 217 -2.50 17.92 -10.92
C VAL A 217 -2.32 18.29 -9.44
N LYS A 218 -1.07 18.39 -8.95
CA LYS A 218 -0.77 18.82 -7.58
C LYS A 218 -1.33 20.21 -7.29
N ALA A 219 -1.11 21.18 -8.18
CA ALA A 219 -1.60 22.54 -8.03
C ALA A 219 -3.13 22.58 -7.90
N VAL A 220 -3.85 21.92 -8.83
CA VAL A 220 -5.33 21.89 -8.82
C VAL A 220 -5.87 21.24 -7.55
N LEU A 221 -5.26 20.14 -7.08
CA LEU A 221 -5.70 19.49 -5.85
C LEU A 221 -5.48 20.39 -4.63
N ASN A 222 -4.30 21.01 -4.52
CA ASN A 222 -3.95 21.88 -3.39
C ASN A 222 -4.75 23.18 -3.33
N GLU A 223 -5.20 23.72 -4.47
CA GLU A 223 -6.08 24.90 -4.50
C GLU A 223 -7.50 24.60 -3.99
N SER A 224 -7.95 23.35 -4.13
CA SER A 224 -9.37 23.02 -4.00
C SER A 224 -9.82 22.67 -2.58
N GLN A 225 -8.91 22.24 -1.69
CA GLN A 225 -9.30 21.53 -0.46
C GLN A 225 -8.31 21.72 0.69
N GLU A 226 -8.83 21.72 1.92
CA GLU A 226 -7.99 21.63 3.11
C GLU A 226 -7.27 20.26 3.16
N PRO A 227 -5.95 20.26 3.45
CA PRO A 227 -5.17 19.05 3.57
C PRO A 227 -5.63 18.23 4.78
N SER A 228 -5.73 16.91 4.62
CA SER A 228 -6.12 16.03 5.73
C SER A 228 -5.03 15.88 6.78
N ILE A 229 -5.43 15.80 8.05
CA ILE A 229 -4.55 15.54 9.20
C ILE A 229 -4.82 14.14 9.75
N ILE A 230 -3.94 13.67 10.65
CA ILE A 230 -4.02 12.32 11.25
C ILE A 230 -5.41 12.06 11.87
N LYS A 231 -5.97 13.07 12.54
CA LYS A 231 -7.30 12.99 13.17
C LYS A 231 -8.40 12.60 12.17
N ASP A 232 -8.30 13.06 10.93
CA ASP A 232 -9.32 12.82 9.91
C ASP A 232 -9.39 11.35 9.49
N TYR A 233 -8.33 10.57 9.77
CA TYR A 233 -8.31 9.13 9.52
C TYR A 233 -8.80 8.30 10.70
N LEU A 234 -9.08 8.91 11.86
CA LEU A 234 -9.53 8.21 13.07
C LEU A 234 -11.05 7.92 13.00
N VAL A 235 -11.44 7.14 12.01
CA VAL A 235 -12.84 6.92 11.60
C VAL A 235 -13.44 5.59 12.08
N ALA A 236 -12.71 4.84 12.92
CA ALA A 236 -13.24 3.60 13.47
C ALA A 236 -14.31 3.87 14.53
N SER A 237 -15.44 3.20 14.38
CA SER A 237 -16.51 3.17 15.38
C SER A 237 -16.06 2.40 16.63
N GLN A 238 -16.71 2.66 17.76
CA GLN A 238 -16.43 1.95 19.00
C GLN A 238 -16.55 0.41 18.87
N PRO A 239 -17.57 -0.16 18.18
CA PRO A 239 -17.63 -1.59 17.93
C PRO A 239 -16.43 -2.14 17.15
N GLU A 240 -15.95 -1.42 16.12
CA GLU A 240 -14.77 -1.82 15.34
C GLU A 240 -13.51 -1.84 16.21
N ILE A 241 -13.33 -0.81 17.06
CA ILE A 241 -12.21 -0.73 18.01
C ILE A 241 -12.26 -1.91 19.00
N LEU A 242 -13.43 -2.21 19.57
CA LEU A 242 -13.59 -3.30 20.54
C LEU A 242 -13.39 -4.67 19.90
N MET A 243 -13.81 -4.86 18.65
CA MET A 243 -13.58 -6.10 17.90
C MET A 243 -12.08 -6.36 17.68
N GLU A 244 -11.32 -5.36 17.23
CA GLU A 244 -9.86 -5.52 17.07
C GLU A 244 -9.16 -5.74 18.41
N ALA A 245 -9.62 -5.07 19.48
CA ALA A 245 -9.11 -5.26 20.83
C ALA A 245 -9.36 -6.69 21.33
N GLN A 246 -10.53 -7.26 21.07
CA GLN A 246 -10.87 -8.65 21.41
C GLN A 246 -9.97 -9.64 20.65
N ASP A 247 -9.78 -9.43 19.35
CA ASP A 247 -8.91 -10.28 18.52
C ASP A 247 -7.45 -10.25 19.01
N LEU A 248 -6.94 -9.07 19.39
CA LEU A 248 -5.59 -8.95 19.94
C LEU A 248 -5.48 -9.59 21.33
N ALA A 249 -6.48 -9.40 22.19
CA ALA A 249 -6.55 -10.01 23.52
C ALA A 249 -6.49 -11.54 23.44
N GLN A 250 -7.28 -12.13 22.53
CA GLN A 250 -7.28 -13.56 22.25
C GLN A 250 -5.89 -14.04 21.78
N LYS A 251 -5.28 -13.35 20.81
CA LYS A 251 -3.94 -13.69 20.29
C LYS A 251 -2.86 -13.66 21.38
N ARG A 252 -3.01 -12.80 22.39
CA ARG A 252 -2.05 -12.62 23.49
C ARG A 252 -2.37 -13.45 24.73
N GLY A 253 -3.51 -14.14 24.77
CA GLY A 253 -3.99 -14.83 25.97
C GLY A 253 -4.31 -13.88 27.13
N ILE A 254 -4.69 -12.64 26.84
CA ILE A 254 -5.07 -11.64 27.84
C ILE A 254 -6.60 -11.58 27.92
N PRO A 255 -7.22 -11.55 29.11
CA PRO A 255 -8.67 -11.40 29.24
C PRO A 255 -9.16 -10.07 28.64
N PHE A 256 -10.04 -10.16 27.63
CA PHE A 256 -10.68 -8.98 27.04
C PHE A 256 -11.63 -8.33 28.05
N ARG A 257 -11.63 -6.99 28.11
CA ARG A 257 -12.49 -6.19 29.01
C ARG A 257 -13.49 -5.37 28.18
N PRO A 258 -14.72 -5.88 27.94
CA PRO A 258 -15.74 -5.15 27.20
C PRO A 258 -16.01 -3.77 27.81
N GLY A 259 -16.22 -2.76 26.96
CA GLY A 259 -16.53 -1.39 27.39
C GLY A 259 -15.33 -0.54 27.81
N ARG A 260 -14.14 -1.12 28.01
CA ARG A 260 -12.91 -0.35 28.28
C ARG A 260 -12.26 0.11 26.98
N LEU A 261 -12.25 1.43 26.75
CA LEU A 261 -11.59 2.06 25.58
C LEU A 261 -10.10 2.33 25.78
N ASP A 262 -9.65 2.40 27.03
CA ASP A 262 -8.22 2.40 27.35
C ASP A 262 -7.67 0.99 27.16
N LEU A 263 -7.00 0.77 26.02
CA LEU A 263 -6.46 -0.51 25.59
C LEU A 263 -4.99 -0.72 26.00
N GLU A 264 -4.46 0.13 26.88
CA GLU A 264 -3.07 0.05 27.37
C GLU A 264 -2.79 -1.30 28.06
N TYR A 265 -3.80 -1.90 28.69
CA TYR A 265 -3.71 -3.21 29.34
C TYR A 265 -3.47 -4.39 28.38
N LEU A 266 -3.65 -4.18 27.08
CA LEU A 266 -3.37 -5.19 26.06
C LEU A 266 -1.93 -5.15 25.59
N LEU A 267 -1.16 -4.08 25.87
CA LEU A 267 0.23 -3.95 25.45
C LEU A 267 1.12 -5.02 26.11
N LEU A 268 2.03 -5.59 25.33
CA LEU A 268 3.09 -6.44 25.89
C LEU A 268 4.07 -5.58 26.69
N THR A 269 4.80 -6.18 27.63
CA THR A 269 5.80 -5.47 28.46
C THR A 269 6.77 -4.64 27.62
N ARG A 270 7.27 -5.20 26.51
CA ARG A 270 8.16 -4.49 25.57
C ARG A 270 7.48 -3.27 24.94
N GLU A 271 6.24 -3.41 24.47
CA GLU A 271 5.50 -2.33 23.82
C GLU A 271 5.16 -1.22 24.81
N TYR A 272 4.79 -1.59 26.03
CA TYR A 272 4.56 -0.66 27.14
C TYR A 272 5.83 0.14 27.48
N GLN A 273 6.97 -0.53 27.61
CA GLN A 273 8.27 0.13 27.83
C GLN A 273 8.61 1.08 26.68
N ALA A 274 8.40 0.66 25.43
CA ALA A 274 8.65 1.50 24.27
C ALA A 274 7.74 2.75 24.28
N MET A 275 6.44 2.58 24.58
CA MET A 275 5.49 3.68 24.74
C MET A 275 5.95 4.66 25.83
N CYS A 276 6.37 4.16 27.00
CA CYS A 276 6.85 5.01 28.10
C CYS A 276 8.10 5.82 27.72
N GLN A 277 9.08 5.19 27.07
CA GLN A 277 10.28 5.89 26.58
C GLN A 277 9.93 6.98 25.56
N LEU A 278 9.05 6.67 24.59
CA LEU A 278 8.58 7.64 23.61
C LEU A 278 7.79 8.78 24.27
N ASN A 279 6.97 8.51 25.28
CA ASN A 279 6.27 9.53 26.05
C ASN A 279 7.25 10.47 26.79
N CYS A 280 8.28 9.93 27.45
CA CYS A 280 9.31 10.75 28.09
C CYS A 280 10.04 11.63 27.07
N ARG A 281 10.51 11.02 25.97
CA ARG A 281 11.21 11.74 24.90
C ARG A 281 10.35 12.84 24.29
N PHE A 282 9.05 12.61 24.09
CA PHE A 282 8.14 13.63 23.59
C PHE A 282 7.99 14.80 24.57
N ARG A 283 7.83 14.52 25.87
CA ARG A 283 7.75 15.58 26.91
C ARG A 283 9.04 16.40 26.98
N GLU A 284 10.19 15.73 26.97
CA GLU A 284 11.50 16.40 26.98
C GLU A 284 11.69 17.30 25.76
N GLN A 285 11.28 16.82 24.57
CA GLN A 285 11.50 17.53 23.32
C GLN A 285 10.49 18.67 23.07
N TYR A 286 9.23 18.51 23.47
CA TYR A 286 8.15 19.43 23.10
C TYR A 286 7.48 20.12 24.29
N GLY A 287 7.82 19.76 25.54
CA GLY A 287 7.25 20.38 26.74
C GLY A 287 5.74 20.16 26.94
N LYS A 288 5.15 19.18 26.25
CA LYS A 288 3.70 18.89 26.28
C LYS A 288 3.41 17.47 26.73
N SER A 289 2.22 17.22 27.27
CA SER A 289 1.81 15.84 27.54
C SER A 289 1.46 15.12 26.22
N PRO A 290 1.96 13.90 25.97
CA PRO A 290 1.56 13.09 24.82
C PRO A 290 0.05 12.88 24.71
N SER A 291 -0.66 12.84 25.83
CA SER A 291 -2.11 12.66 25.88
C SER A 291 -2.91 13.85 25.37
N GLU A 292 -2.28 15.02 25.23
CA GLU A 292 -2.93 16.25 24.75
C GLU A 292 -2.82 16.40 23.23
N GLU A 293 -1.88 15.68 22.60
CA GLU A 293 -1.56 15.82 21.18
C GLU A 293 -2.41 14.87 20.32
N GLU A 294 -3.36 15.44 19.56
CA GLU A 294 -4.33 14.67 18.75
C GLU A 294 -3.69 13.91 17.59
N GLY A 295 -2.62 14.46 17.03
CA GLY A 295 -1.90 13.87 15.89
C GLY A 295 -0.78 12.93 16.29
N LEU A 296 -0.57 12.64 17.58
CA LEU A 296 0.58 11.86 18.01
C LEU A 296 0.37 10.36 17.79
N VAL A 297 1.27 9.76 17.02
CA VAL A 297 1.28 8.34 16.66
C VAL A 297 2.68 7.79 16.86
N TYR A 298 2.79 6.67 17.57
CA TYR A 298 4.03 5.93 17.77
C TYR A 298 3.98 4.58 17.08
N TYR A 299 5.04 4.21 16.38
CA TYR A 299 5.23 2.82 15.98
C TYR A 299 5.92 2.03 17.10
N LEU A 300 5.18 1.18 17.82
CA LEU A 300 5.70 0.43 18.96
C LEU A 300 6.57 -0.78 18.57
N GLY A 301 6.73 -1.05 17.27
CA GLY A 301 7.62 -2.10 16.77
C GLY A 301 9.11 -1.74 16.83
N ASP A 302 9.44 -0.45 16.91
CA ASP A 302 10.82 0.03 16.99
C ASP A 302 11.42 -0.18 18.39
N ASN A 303 12.74 -0.04 18.49
CA ASN A 303 13.42 0.15 19.76
C ASN A 303 13.73 1.65 19.93
N PRO A 304 13.04 2.37 20.85
CA PRO A 304 13.17 3.83 20.97
C PRO A 304 14.58 4.33 21.29
N SER A 305 15.45 3.47 21.83
CA SER A 305 16.86 3.77 22.09
C SER A 305 17.69 3.95 20.81
N PHE A 306 17.27 3.32 19.70
CA PHE A 306 17.98 3.37 18.42
C PHE A 306 17.21 4.12 17.34
N SER A 307 15.90 3.92 17.28
CA SER A 307 15.02 4.46 16.25
C SER A 307 13.66 4.81 16.81
N ALA A 308 13.11 5.97 16.42
CA ALA A 308 11.76 6.38 16.80
C ALA A 308 10.97 6.76 15.56
N SER A 309 10.16 5.83 15.05
CA SER A 309 9.17 6.13 14.00
C SER A 309 7.89 6.61 14.64
N TRP A 310 7.68 7.92 14.56
CA TRP A 310 6.56 8.60 15.20
C TRP A 310 6.15 9.85 14.42
N SER A 311 4.93 10.32 14.64
CA SER A 311 4.42 11.53 13.96
C SER A 311 4.89 12.84 14.61
N ALA A 312 5.57 12.81 15.75
CA ALA A 312 5.91 14.01 16.52
C ALA A 312 6.61 15.10 15.67
N ARG A 313 7.49 14.70 14.75
CA ARG A 313 8.22 15.61 13.86
C ARG A 313 7.47 15.91 12.55
N SER A 314 6.92 14.88 11.92
CA SER A 314 6.33 14.97 10.57
C SER A 314 4.89 15.45 10.58
N GLN A 315 4.19 15.28 11.70
CA GLN A 315 2.72 15.35 11.79
C GLN A 315 2.02 14.36 10.84
N LYS A 316 2.71 13.25 10.49
CA LYS A 316 2.21 12.18 9.61
C LYS A 316 2.30 10.83 10.32
N ILE A 317 1.33 9.95 10.07
CA ILE A 317 1.39 8.54 10.44
C ILE A 317 2.67 7.95 9.81
N PRO A 318 3.54 7.30 10.59
CA PRO A 318 4.73 6.66 10.06
C PRO A 318 4.40 5.61 9.00
N THR A 319 5.23 5.51 7.96
CA THR A 319 5.06 4.56 6.86
C THR A 319 4.80 3.14 7.34
N PHE A 320 3.72 2.52 6.88
CA PHE A 320 3.43 1.12 7.16
C PHE A 320 4.51 0.19 6.58
N ARG A 321 5.07 -0.67 7.44
CA ARG A 321 6.13 -1.64 7.09
C ARG A 321 5.56 -3.06 6.88
N VAL A 322 6.39 -4.00 6.41
CA VAL A 322 6.02 -5.43 6.28
C VAL A 322 5.44 -6.02 7.58
N GLY A 323 5.94 -5.56 8.73
CA GLY A 323 5.42 -5.94 10.06
C GLY A 323 4.17 -5.17 10.52
N ALA A 324 3.52 -4.36 9.68
CA ALA A 324 2.35 -3.57 10.07
C ALA A 324 1.15 -4.43 10.52
N LYS A 325 1.15 -5.74 10.19
CA LYS A 325 0.16 -6.72 10.64
C LYS A 325 0.23 -7.01 12.14
N SER A 326 1.44 -7.03 12.70
CA SER A 326 1.68 -7.41 14.10
C SER A 326 2.05 -6.22 14.98
N ALA A 327 2.61 -5.17 14.38
CA ALA A 327 3.04 -3.99 15.11
C ALA A 327 1.90 -2.98 15.34
N LEU A 328 1.92 -2.37 16.53
CA LEU A 328 0.93 -1.40 16.97
C LEU A 328 1.37 0.03 16.65
N TYR A 329 0.48 0.80 16.04
CA TYR A 329 0.63 2.24 15.80
C TYR A 329 -0.18 2.97 16.86
N TRP A 330 0.46 3.24 17.99
CA TRP A 330 -0.17 3.70 19.22
C TRP A 330 -0.51 5.20 19.19
N LEU A 331 -1.69 5.53 19.68
CA LEU A 331 -2.27 6.85 19.80
C LEU A 331 -2.35 7.22 21.29
N PRO A 332 -1.42 8.02 21.84
CA PRO A 332 -1.36 8.28 23.28
C PRO A 332 -2.62 8.96 23.83
N LYS A 333 -3.22 9.88 23.07
CA LYS A 333 -4.46 10.57 23.48
C LYS A 333 -5.64 9.61 23.58
N GLN A 334 -5.82 8.75 22.59
CA GLN A 334 -6.94 7.80 22.52
C GLN A 334 -6.67 6.51 23.33
N LYS A 335 -5.44 6.31 23.80
CA LYS A 335 -4.99 5.10 24.51
C LYS A 335 -5.34 3.80 23.80
N ARG A 336 -5.13 3.78 22.49
CA ARG A 336 -5.34 2.62 21.61
C ARG A 336 -4.36 2.67 20.45
N TRP A 337 -4.38 1.66 19.58
CA TRP A 337 -3.69 1.72 18.30
C TRP A 337 -4.64 2.14 17.16
N LEU A 338 -4.05 2.53 16.02
CA LEU A 338 -4.78 2.69 14.76
C LEU A 338 -5.39 1.35 14.34
N THR A 339 -6.70 1.33 14.13
CA THR A 339 -7.40 0.15 13.62
C THR A 339 -7.03 -0.11 12.16
N CYS A 340 -7.33 -1.30 11.64
CA CYS A 340 -7.04 -1.66 10.26
C CYS A 340 -7.81 -0.79 9.26
N LYS A 341 -9.05 -0.42 9.58
CA LYS A 341 -9.85 0.54 8.80
C LYS A 341 -9.18 1.92 8.73
N GLU A 342 -8.73 2.46 9.87
CA GLU A 342 -8.06 3.77 9.92
C GLU A 342 -6.75 3.76 9.12
N LYS A 343 -5.98 2.67 9.22
CA LYS A 343 -4.78 2.47 8.39
C LYS A 343 -5.14 2.43 6.90
N LEU A 344 -6.20 1.71 6.49
CA LEU A 344 -6.62 1.63 5.07
C LEU A 344 -7.08 2.98 4.54
N VAL A 345 -7.87 3.72 5.31
CA VAL A 345 -8.29 5.08 4.95
C VAL A 345 -7.09 6.01 4.79
N SER A 346 -6.10 5.94 5.70
CA SER A 346 -4.87 6.71 5.55
C SER A 346 -4.01 6.30 4.35
N MET A 347 -4.25 5.11 3.79
CA MET A 347 -3.62 4.60 2.56
C MET A 347 -4.44 4.88 1.28
N GLY A 348 -5.51 5.67 1.41
CA GLY A 348 -6.35 6.10 0.31
C GLY A 348 -7.43 5.11 -0.13
N TRP A 349 -7.68 4.05 0.64
CA TRP A 349 -8.71 3.06 0.31
C TRP A 349 -10.13 3.60 0.58
N PRO A 350 -11.13 3.25 -0.26
CA PRO A 350 -12.52 3.68 -0.08
C PRO A 350 -13.26 2.85 0.97
N CYS A 351 -12.83 2.95 2.23
CA CYS A 351 -13.44 2.24 3.36
C CYS A 351 -14.58 3.04 4.04
N LEU A 352 -14.92 4.22 3.53
CA LEU A 352 -16.01 5.07 4.03
C LEU A 352 -17.08 5.28 2.96
N PRO A 353 -18.39 5.20 3.30
CA PRO A 353 -19.50 5.38 2.35
C PRO A 353 -19.38 6.64 1.48
N GLU A 354 -18.93 7.74 2.08
CA GLU A 354 -18.77 9.04 1.40
C GLU A 354 -17.65 8.97 0.35
N ILE A 355 -16.55 8.30 0.68
CA ILE A 355 -15.41 8.13 -0.22
C ILE A 355 -15.78 7.20 -1.36
N GLY A 356 -16.37 6.03 -1.07
CA GLY A 356 -16.80 5.08 -2.11
C GLY A 356 -17.77 5.73 -3.09
N ARG A 357 -18.78 6.47 -2.60
CA ARG A 357 -19.71 7.23 -3.44
C ARG A 357 -19.00 8.28 -4.29
N SER A 358 -18.07 9.04 -3.72
CA SER A 358 -17.34 10.09 -4.44
C SER A 358 -16.44 9.54 -5.54
N LEU A 359 -15.88 8.35 -5.34
CA LEU A 359 -15.05 7.67 -6.34
C LEU A 359 -15.89 6.86 -7.35
N GLY A 360 -17.20 6.72 -7.13
CA GLY A 360 -18.05 5.84 -7.95
C GLY A 360 -17.70 4.36 -7.79
N THR A 361 -17.20 3.96 -6.63
CA THR A 361 -16.72 2.59 -6.36
C THR A 361 -17.45 1.96 -5.17
N PRO A 362 -17.63 0.62 -5.14
CA PRO A 362 -18.10 -0.08 -3.95
C PRO A 362 -17.20 0.18 -2.74
N LEU A 363 -17.74 -0.02 -1.55
CA LEU A 363 -16.93 0.09 -0.34
C LEU A 363 -15.91 -1.03 -0.24
N PHE A 364 -14.69 -0.66 0.13
CA PHE A 364 -13.67 -1.64 0.44
C PHE A 364 -13.86 -2.17 1.85
N GLY A 365 -14.08 -3.47 1.96
CA GLY A 365 -14.29 -4.13 3.25
C GLY A 365 -13.07 -4.06 4.15
N ALA A 366 -13.25 -3.54 5.37
CA ALA A 366 -12.16 -3.24 6.31
C ALA A 366 -12.39 -3.82 7.72
N THR A 367 -13.42 -4.64 7.89
CA THR A 367 -13.80 -5.23 9.18
C THR A 367 -13.00 -6.48 9.52
N ASP A 368 -12.43 -7.19 8.54
CA ASP A 368 -11.44 -8.25 8.79
C ASP A 368 -10.04 -7.64 9.01
N PRO A 369 -9.51 -7.62 10.26
CA PRO A 369 -8.22 -7.02 10.54
C PRO A 369 -7.06 -7.76 9.89
N LYS A 370 -7.18 -9.08 9.67
CA LYS A 370 -6.13 -9.90 9.04
C LYS A 370 -6.00 -9.52 7.57
N ARG A 371 -7.11 -9.57 6.83
CA ARG A 371 -7.18 -9.18 5.42
C ARG A 371 -6.75 -7.74 5.19
N ALA A 372 -7.26 -6.81 5.99
CA ALA A 372 -6.89 -5.40 5.89
C ALA A 372 -5.39 -5.18 6.18
N SER A 373 -4.83 -5.87 7.18
CA SER A 373 -3.39 -5.81 7.48
C SER A 373 -2.52 -6.34 6.34
N ASP A 374 -3.00 -7.32 5.58
CA ASP A 374 -2.28 -7.89 4.43
C ASP A 374 -2.09 -6.88 3.29
N LEU A 375 -3.05 -5.95 3.12
CA LEU A 375 -2.99 -4.86 2.13
C LEU A 375 -2.05 -3.72 2.53
N LEU A 376 -1.93 -3.46 3.84
CA LEU A 376 -1.31 -2.24 4.36
C LEU A 376 0.21 -2.23 4.32
N GLY A 377 0.87 -3.38 4.19
CA GLY A 377 2.32 -3.52 4.28
C GLY A 377 3.07 -2.78 3.16
N ASN A 378 3.63 -3.52 2.21
CA ASN A 378 4.35 -2.94 1.07
C ASN A 378 3.42 -2.39 -0.03
N GLY A 379 2.10 -2.35 0.19
CA GLY A 379 1.14 -1.88 -0.81
C GLY A 379 1.35 -0.42 -1.23
N MET A 380 0.97 -0.08 -2.46
CA MET A 380 1.00 1.32 -2.91
C MET A 380 -0.04 2.15 -2.15
N HIS A 381 0.19 3.46 -2.04
CA HIS A 381 -0.91 4.35 -1.65
C HIS A 381 -1.95 4.35 -2.77
N PHE A 382 -3.19 3.95 -2.46
CA PHE A 382 -4.20 3.59 -3.46
C PHE A 382 -4.51 4.75 -4.40
N GLN A 383 -4.82 5.93 -3.84
CA GLN A 383 -5.13 7.10 -4.66
C GLN A 383 -3.91 7.60 -5.45
N SER A 384 -2.70 7.51 -4.88
CA SER A 384 -1.49 7.91 -5.61
C SER A 384 -1.29 7.02 -6.82
N SER A 385 -1.45 5.69 -6.65
CA SER A 385 -1.38 4.74 -7.77
C SER A 385 -2.39 5.08 -8.87
N GLY A 386 -3.64 5.37 -8.51
CA GLY A 386 -4.65 5.79 -9.48
C GLY A 386 -4.27 7.07 -10.23
N ILE A 387 -3.75 8.09 -9.53
CA ILE A 387 -3.30 9.34 -10.15
C ILE A 387 -2.14 9.11 -11.12
N PHE A 388 -1.13 8.31 -10.75
CA PHE A 388 -0.01 8.03 -11.65
C PHE A 388 -0.39 7.16 -12.84
N GLN A 389 -1.35 6.25 -12.68
CA GLN A 389 -1.94 5.53 -13.82
C GLN A 389 -2.63 6.49 -14.79
N LEU A 390 -3.42 7.45 -14.28
CA LEU A 390 -4.06 8.47 -15.10
C LEU A 390 -3.04 9.39 -15.80
N ILE A 391 -1.98 9.80 -15.10
CA ILE A 391 -0.89 10.61 -15.67
C ILE A 391 -0.23 9.84 -16.82
N ALA A 392 0.16 8.58 -16.59
CA ALA A 392 0.78 7.75 -17.62
C ALA A 392 -0.12 7.59 -18.85
N LEU A 393 -1.40 7.24 -18.65
CA LEU A 393 -2.36 7.06 -19.74
C LEU A 393 -2.71 8.37 -20.47
N SER A 394 -2.56 9.52 -19.82
CA SER A 394 -2.84 10.83 -20.43
C SER A 394 -1.63 11.40 -21.18
N CYS A 395 -0.42 11.09 -20.73
CA CYS A 395 0.81 11.63 -21.29
C CYS A 395 1.32 10.86 -22.50
N PHE A 396 0.88 9.61 -22.66
CA PHE A 396 1.44 8.70 -23.65
C PHE A 396 0.34 8.05 -24.48
N GLY A 397 0.60 7.94 -25.79
CA GLY A 397 -0.32 7.32 -26.75
C GLY A 397 0.41 6.43 -27.74
N PRO A 398 -0.32 5.73 -28.62
CA PRO A 398 0.28 4.86 -29.63
C PRO A 398 1.19 5.66 -30.58
N PHE A 399 2.31 5.06 -30.97
CA PHE A 399 3.18 5.59 -32.01
C PHE A 399 2.39 5.67 -33.33
N LYS A 400 2.47 6.81 -34.02
CA LYS A 400 1.76 7.05 -35.29
C LYS A 400 2.57 6.63 -36.49
#